data_AF-A0A5P2CEW5-F1
#
_entry.id   AF-A0A5P2CEW5-F1
#
_cell.length_a   1.000
_cell.length_b   1.000
_cell.length_c   1.000
_cell.angle_alpha   90.00
_cell.angle_beta   90.00
_cell.angle_gamma   90.00
#
_symmetry.space_group_name_H-M   'P 1'
#
loop_
_entity.id
_entity.type
_entity.pdbx_description
1 polymer ?
#
loop_
_entity_poly.entity_id
_entity_poly.type
_entity_poly.pdbx_seq_one_letter_code
_entity_poly.pdbx_strand_id
1 'polypeptide(L)'
;MAMENSAVLPVTHAEWIKIRSLRSSLISLLVIFAATLAITVLASATIGRAEADNPDAEPLFDAFYAFNFGQIAAISFGTTAMSSEYTSGALRVSLAAVPRRGLFYGSKMMVIGGLALLAGLVTGFATFLTSQAFLGEYAIGLNHAGAVRACVGGGVYLALMALLAAGLTAVLRSGVAVLSILIPFTLIVSFVVGDVADGAAGYLPDKAGQQVLHETTTGSLGPWAGLAVCAAWTAAVLLAGWWAVRRRDA
;
A
#
# COMPACT_ATOMS: atom_id res chain seq x y z
N MET A 1 -25.67 -12.84 17.07
CA MET A 1 -24.51 -13.34 16.30
C MET A 1 -24.90 -13.89 14.92
N ALA A 2 -25.89 -14.78 14.78
CA ALA A 2 -26.31 -15.30 13.47
C ALA A 2 -26.86 -14.25 12.47
N MET A 3 -27.60 -13.23 12.95
CA MET A 3 -28.08 -12.11 12.11
C MET A 3 -26.98 -11.11 11.69
N GLU A 4 -25.81 -11.18 12.31
CA GLU A 4 -24.70 -10.25 12.03
C GLU A 4 -23.92 -10.71 10.80
N ASN A 5 -23.69 -12.03 10.67
CA ASN A 5 -23.06 -12.63 9.49
C ASN A 5 -23.91 -12.54 8.22
N SER A 6 -25.24 -12.57 8.34
CA SER A 6 -26.14 -12.49 7.18
C SER A 6 -26.11 -11.13 6.46
N ALA A 7 -25.68 -10.06 7.14
CA ALA A 7 -25.59 -8.72 6.55
C ALA A 7 -24.20 -8.38 6.01
N VAL A 8 -23.13 -9.05 6.47
CA VAL A 8 -21.76 -8.80 6.01
C VAL A 8 -21.59 -9.21 4.55
N LEU A 9 -21.98 -10.43 4.20
CA LEU A 9 -21.80 -10.98 2.85
C LEU A 9 -22.48 -10.15 1.75
N PRO A 10 -23.74 -9.70 1.89
CA PRO A 10 -24.36 -8.83 0.90
C PRO A 10 -23.64 -7.47 0.75
N VAL A 11 -23.19 -6.88 1.86
CA VAL A 11 -22.53 -5.56 1.86
C VAL A 11 -21.14 -5.66 1.24
N THR A 12 -20.36 -6.68 1.56
CA THR A 12 -19.05 -6.91 0.92
C THR A 12 -19.21 -7.22 -0.56
N HIS A 13 -20.23 -7.97 -0.96
CA HIS A 13 -20.51 -8.24 -2.37
C HIS A 13 -20.94 -6.97 -3.13
N ALA A 14 -21.73 -6.09 -2.51
CA ALA A 14 -22.09 -4.81 -3.10
C ALA A 14 -20.87 -3.89 -3.29
N GLU A 15 -19.97 -3.81 -2.29
CA GLU A 15 -18.72 -3.04 -2.41
C GLU A 15 -17.79 -3.64 -3.47
N TRP A 16 -17.72 -4.96 -3.59
CA TRP A 16 -16.99 -5.63 -4.66
C TRP A 16 -17.51 -5.24 -6.05
N ILE A 17 -18.83 -5.25 -6.25
CA ILE A 17 -19.45 -4.84 -7.51
C ILE A 17 -19.13 -3.38 -7.83
N LYS A 18 -19.18 -2.47 -6.84
CA LYS A 18 -18.83 -1.05 -7.04
C LYS A 18 -17.40 -0.88 -7.53
N ILE A 19 -16.43 -1.52 -6.87
CA ILE A 19 -15.03 -1.37 -7.27
C ILE A 19 -14.80 -1.98 -8.66
N ARG A 20 -15.48 -3.07 -8.99
CA ARG A 20 -15.40 -3.68 -10.32
C ARG A 20 -16.07 -2.86 -11.41
N SER A 21 -17.15 -2.13 -11.10
CA SER A 21 -17.86 -1.30 -12.08
C SER A 21 -17.18 0.05 -12.31
N LEU A 22 -16.42 0.54 -11.31
CA LEU A 22 -15.62 1.75 -11.43
C LEU A 22 -14.31 1.46 -12.17
N ARG A 23 -14.30 1.73 -13.48
CA ARG A 23 -13.10 1.62 -14.33
C ARG A 23 -11.87 2.31 -13.71
N SER A 24 -12.05 3.46 -13.06
CA SER A 24 -10.98 4.19 -12.39
C SER A 24 -10.31 3.40 -11.26
N SER A 25 -11.05 2.58 -10.51
CA SER A 25 -10.50 1.75 -9.43
C SER A 25 -9.75 0.53 -9.97
N LEU A 26 -10.23 -0.08 -11.06
CA LEU A 26 -9.50 -1.16 -11.72
C LEU A 26 -8.23 -0.65 -12.40
N ILE A 27 -8.29 0.52 -13.04
CA ILE A 27 -7.13 1.17 -13.64
C ILE A 27 -6.09 1.49 -12.57
N SER A 28 -6.47 2.07 -11.43
CA SER A 28 -5.49 2.37 -10.38
C SER A 28 -4.85 1.13 -9.78
N LEU A 29 -5.60 0.03 -9.63
CA LEU A 29 -5.04 -1.26 -9.21
C LEU A 29 -4.04 -1.83 -10.24
N LEU A 30 -4.38 -1.73 -11.52
CA LEU A 30 -3.50 -2.15 -12.62
C LEU A 30 -2.26 -1.27 -12.72
N VAL A 31 -2.38 0.03 -12.44
CA VAL A 31 -1.26 0.97 -12.41
C VAL A 31 -0.26 0.63 -11.31
N ILE A 32 -0.68 0.10 -10.16
CA ILE A 32 0.26 -0.41 -9.13
C ILE A 32 1.20 -1.43 -9.75
N PHE A 33 0.64 -2.44 -10.42
CA PHE A 33 1.43 -3.50 -11.04
C PHE A 33 2.24 -2.98 -12.23
N ALA A 34 1.58 -2.34 -13.19
CA ALA A 34 2.19 -1.96 -14.46
C ALA A 34 3.28 -0.90 -14.30
N ALA A 35 3.07 0.13 -13.48
CA ALA A 35 4.07 1.17 -13.25
C ALA A 35 5.28 0.61 -12.50
N THR A 36 5.05 -0.17 -11.44
CA THR A 36 6.13 -0.79 -10.67
C THR A 36 6.96 -1.72 -11.55
N LEU A 37 6.30 -2.57 -12.36
CA LEU A 37 6.99 -3.53 -13.21
C LEU A 37 7.74 -2.84 -14.35
N ALA A 38 7.16 -1.81 -14.98
CA ALA A 38 7.84 -1.03 -16.01
C ALA A 38 9.11 -0.35 -15.48
N ILE A 39 9.05 0.23 -14.28
CA ILE A 39 10.21 0.84 -13.63
C ILE A 39 11.23 -0.23 -13.22
N THR A 40 10.77 -1.39 -12.75
CA THR A 40 11.66 -2.52 -12.42
C THR A 40 12.45 -2.99 -13.64
N VAL A 41 11.77 -3.19 -14.78
CA VAL A 41 12.41 -3.56 -16.05
C VAL A 41 13.41 -2.50 -16.46
N LEU A 42 13.01 -1.22 -16.44
CA LEU A 42 13.88 -0.12 -16.82
C LEU A 42 15.14 -0.07 -15.94
N ALA A 43 14.99 -0.06 -14.62
CA ALA A 43 16.11 0.02 -13.68
C ALA A 43 17.03 -1.21 -13.76
N SER A 44 16.44 -2.41 -13.78
CA SER A 44 17.23 -3.65 -13.81
C SER A 44 17.99 -3.82 -15.14
N ALA A 45 17.41 -3.36 -16.26
CA ALA A 45 18.04 -3.42 -17.57
C ALA A 45 19.14 -2.36 -17.78
N THR A 46 19.03 -1.19 -17.13
CA THR A 46 19.99 -0.08 -17.34
C THR A 46 21.13 -0.08 -16.34
N ILE A 47 20.83 -0.24 -15.05
CA ILE A 47 21.78 -0.06 -13.95
C ILE A 47 21.91 -1.29 -13.04
N GLY A 48 21.01 -2.28 -13.16
CA GLY A 48 20.96 -3.42 -12.24
C GLY A 48 22.28 -4.19 -12.06
N ARG A 49 23.04 -4.40 -13.14
CA ARG A 49 24.35 -5.07 -13.04
C ARG A 49 25.46 -4.17 -12.48
N ALA A 50 25.39 -2.87 -12.75
CA ALA A 50 26.35 -1.91 -12.23
C ALA A 50 26.18 -1.74 -10.72
N GLU A 51 24.94 -1.69 -10.24
CA GLU A 51 24.64 -1.68 -8.80
C GLU A 51 25.00 -3.01 -8.15
N ALA A 52 24.77 -4.16 -8.81
CA ALA A 52 25.11 -5.46 -8.24
C ALA A 52 26.62 -5.69 -8.04
N ASP A 53 27.47 -4.98 -8.79
CA ASP A 53 28.93 -5.01 -8.67
C ASP A 53 29.46 -4.03 -7.60
N ASN A 54 28.57 -3.24 -6.98
CA ASN A 54 28.91 -2.32 -5.91
C ASN A 54 29.17 -3.09 -4.59
N PRO A 55 30.31 -2.88 -3.90
CA PRO A 55 30.59 -3.51 -2.62
C PRO A 55 29.55 -3.23 -1.52
N ASP A 56 28.84 -2.11 -1.63
CA ASP A 56 27.80 -1.68 -0.68
C ASP A 56 26.38 -2.06 -1.15
N ALA A 57 26.26 -2.85 -2.23
CA ALA A 57 24.96 -3.27 -2.76
C ALA A 57 24.18 -4.10 -1.74
N GLU A 58 22.86 -3.93 -1.72
CA GLU A 58 21.95 -4.79 -0.99
C GLU A 58 21.00 -5.45 -2.00
N PRO A 59 21.42 -6.59 -2.60
CA PRO A 59 20.76 -7.17 -3.78
C PRO A 59 19.26 -7.41 -3.61
N LEU A 60 18.84 -7.70 -2.38
CA LEU A 60 17.43 -7.85 -2.06
C LEU A 60 16.68 -6.52 -2.10
N PHE A 61 17.19 -5.47 -1.45
CA PHE A 61 16.54 -4.16 -1.40
C PHE A 61 16.48 -3.52 -2.79
N ASP A 62 17.57 -3.60 -3.54
CA ASP A 62 17.69 -3.02 -4.89
C ASP A 62 16.69 -3.65 -5.86
N ALA A 63 16.41 -4.95 -5.72
CA ALA A 63 15.38 -5.63 -6.49
C ALA A 63 13.97 -5.04 -6.30
N PHE A 64 13.73 -4.36 -5.18
CA PHE A 64 12.47 -3.71 -4.84
C PHE A 64 12.51 -2.19 -4.97
N TYR A 65 13.56 -1.57 -5.53
CA TYR A 65 13.65 -0.11 -5.67
C TYR A 65 12.39 0.54 -6.27
N ALA A 66 11.77 -0.13 -7.25
CA ALA A 66 10.55 0.33 -7.91
C ALA A 66 9.32 0.44 -6.98
N PHE A 67 9.33 -0.19 -5.79
CA PHE A 67 8.25 -0.08 -4.80
C PHE A 67 8.04 1.34 -4.30
N ASN A 68 9.06 2.20 -4.37
CA ASN A 68 8.92 3.63 -4.08
C ASN A 68 7.88 4.32 -4.98
N PHE A 69 7.69 3.82 -6.20
CA PHE A 69 6.66 4.29 -7.12
C PHE A 69 5.35 3.50 -6.98
N GLY A 70 5.46 2.20 -6.72
CA GLY A 70 4.32 1.34 -6.43
C GLY A 70 3.49 1.84 -5.23
N GLN A 71 4.13 2.38 -4.19
CA GLN A 71 3.43 2.96 -3.06
C GLN A 71 2.56 4.18 -3.44
N ILE A 72 2.98 5.00 -4.41
CA ILE A 72 2.22 6.16 -4.88
C ILE A 72 0.94 5.69 -5.59
N ALA A 73 1.07 4.64 -6.40
CA ALA A 73 -0.09 4.01 -7.04
C ALA A 73 -1.03 3.40 -6.00
N ALA A 74 -0.51 2.76 -4.94
CA ALA A 74 -1.31 2.21 -3.85
C ALA A 74 -2.05 3.29 -3.06
N ILE A 75 -1.37 4.39 -2.72
CA ILE A 75 -1.98 5.59 -2.10
C ILE A 75 -3.09 6.14 -3.00
N SER A 76 -2.85 6.21 -4.32
CA SER A 76 -3.83 6.69 -5.30
C SER A 76 -5.06 5.79 -5.38
N PHE A 77 -4.86 4.46 -5.40
CA PHE A 77 -5.95 3.49 -5.36
C PHE A 77 -6.79 3.64 -4.09
N GLY A 78 -6.17 3.60 -2.92
CA GLY A 78 -6.89 3.72 -1.64
C GLY A 78 -7.67 5.03 -1.52
N THR A 79 -7.04 6.13 -1.95
CA THR A 79 -7.65 7.45 -1.96
C THR A 79 -8.86 7.52 -2.88
N THR A 80 -8.72 7.09 -4.14
CA THR A 80 -9.82 7.14 -5.13
C THR A 80 -10.97 6.19 -4.77
N ALA A 81 -10.65 5.00 -4.26
CA ALA A 81 -11.64 4.03 -3.81
C ALA A 81 -12.51 4.57 -2.66
N MET A 82 -11.94 5.38 -1.75
CA MET A 82 -12.70 6.04 -0.69
C MET A 82 -13.36 7.34 -1.14
N SER A 83 -12.65 8.18 -1.92
CA SER A 83 -13.14 9.52 -2.30
C SER A 83 -14.36 9.47 -3.22
N SER A 84 -14.52 8.39 -3.99
CA SER A 84 -15.68 8.16 -4.85
C SER A 84 -17.02 8.25 -4.10
N GLU A 85 -17.05 7.93 -2.81
CA GLU A 85 -18.25 8.06 -1.97
C GLU A 85 -18.62 9.52 -1.66
N TYR A 86 -17.62 10.42 -1.62
CA TYR A 86 -17.82 11.84 -1.30
C TYR A 86 -18.10 12.66 -2.56
N THR A 87 -17.40 12.39 -3.67
CA THR A 87 -17.51 13.19 -4.90
C THR A 87 -18.85 13.02 -5.62
N SER A 88 -19.46 11.84 -5.53
CA SER A 88 -20.71 11.52 -6.23
C SER A 88 -21.97 11.71 -5.38
N GLY A 89 -21.84 12.18 -4.12
CA GLY A 89 -22.94 12.16 -3.15
C GLY A 89 -23.40 10.74 -2.76
N ALA A 90 -22.70 9.70 -3.23
CA ALA A 90 -23.06 8.30 -2.99
C ALA A 90 -23.05 7.92 -1.51
N LEU A 91 -22.32 8.64 -0.65
CA LEU A 91 -22.33 8.36 0.78
C LEU A 91 -23.75 8.36 1.37
N ARG A 92 -24.62 9.30 0.97
CA ARG A 92 -26.01 9.35 1.45
C ARG A 92 -26.83 8.15 0.96
N VAL A 93 -26.62 7.74 -0.29
CA VAL A 93 -27.29 6.58 -0.91
C VAL A 93 -26.81 5.27 -0.26
N SER A 94 -25.50 5.11 -0.09
CA SER A 94 -24.87 3.97 0.58
C SER A 94 -25.36 3.84 2.03
N LEU A 95 -25.49 4.95 2.76
CA LEU A 95 -25.99 4.94 4.14
C LEU A 95 -27.51 4.76 4.24
N ALA A 96 -28.28 5.15 3.21
CA ALA A 96 -29.70 4.82 3.13
C ALA A 96 -29.93 3.32 2.90
N ALA A 97 -29.07 2.67 2.10
CA ALA A 97 -29.12 1.23 1.86
C ALA A 97 -28.54 0.41 3.03
N VAL A 98 -27.50 0.92 3.70
CA VAL A 98 -26.85 0.27 4.86
C VAL A 98 -26.77 1.27 6.02
N PRO A 99 -27.83 1.40 6.85
CA PRO A 99 -27.88 2.38 7.94
C PRO A 99 -26.83 2.12 9.04
N ARG A 100 -26.21 0.94 9.05
CA ARG A 100 -25.11 0.60 9.95
C ARG A 100 -23.77 1.14 9.44
N ARG A 101 -23.48 2.41 9.77
CA ARG A 101 -22.26 3.14 9.35
C ARG A 101 -20.94 2.36 9.56
N GLY A 102 -20.82 1.65 10.68
CA GLY A 102 -19.62 0.84 10.98
C GLY A 102 -19.48 -0.39 10.09
N LEU A 103 -20.59 -1.03 9.73
CA LEU A 103 -20.62 -2.23 8.89
C LEU A 103 -20.30 -1.86 7.43
N PHE A 104 -20.82 -0.72 6.96
CA PHE A 104 -20.43 -0.13 5.68
C PHE A 104 -18.93 0.19 5.61
N TYR A 105 -18.42 0.96 6.59
CA TYR A 105 -17.02 1.36 6.61
C TYR A 105 -16.08 0.14 6.69
N GLY A 106 -16.36 -0.80 7.59
CA GLY A 106 -15.57 -2.02 7.73
C GLY A 106 -15.55 -2.86 6.45
N SER A 107 -16.72 -3.10 5.84
CA SER A 107 -16.81 -3.85 4.58
C SER A 107 -16.02 -3.17 3.46
N LYS A 108 -16.12 -1.85 3.35
CA LYS A 108 -15.39 -1.07 2.34
C LYS A 108 -13.87 -1.18 2.53
N MET A 109 -13.39 -1.01 3.76
CA MET A 109 -11.97 -1.16 4.07
C MET A 109 -11.49 -2.59 3.84
N MET A 110 -12.31 -3.61 4.14
CA MET A 110 -11.98 -5.00 3.83
C MET A 110 -11.79 -5.25 2.34
N VAL A 111 -12.67 -4.72 1.48
CA VAL A 111 -12.53 -4.91 0.03
C VAL A 111 -11.32 -4.13 -0.51
N ILE A 112 -11.11 -2.89 -0.07
CA ILE A 112 -9.92 -2.08 -0.46
C ILE A 112 -8.64 -2.80 -0.04
N GLY A 113 -8.55 -3.22 1.23
CA GLY A 113 -7.39 -3.90 1.77
C GLY A 113 -7.13 -5.25 1.09
N GLY A 114 -8.18 -6.04 0.85
CA GLY A 114 -8.07 -7.32 0.17
C GLY A 114 -7.57 -7.18 -1.28
N LEU A 115 -8.11 -6.24 -2.04
CA LEU A 115 -7.66 -5.96 -3.41
C LEU A 115 -6.23 -5.43 -3.45
N ALA A 116 -5.90 -4.48 -2.59
CA ALA A 116 -4.55 -3.91 -2.50
C ALA A 116 -3.53 -4.98 -2.09
N LEU A 117 -3.89 -5.89 -1.18
CA LEU A 117 -3.04 -7.00 -0.77
C LEU A 117 -2.80 -7.98 -1.92
N LEU A 118 -3.85 -8.38 -2.65
CA LEU A 118 -3.69 -9.26 -3.81
C LEU A 118 -2.80 -8.62 -4.90
N ALA A 119 -3.06 -7.36 -5.25
CA ALA A 119 -2.24 -6.64 -6.21
C ALA A 119 -0.81 -6.45 -5.72
N GLY A 120 -0.63 -6.14 -4.43
CA GLY A 120 0.69 -5.98 -3.80
C GLY A 120 1.49 -7.27 -3.79
N LEU A 121 0.88 -8.42 -3.46
CA LEU A 121 1.54 -9.72 -3.51
C LEU A 121 1.97 -10.09 -4.93
N VAL A 122 1.06 -9.94 -5.90
CA VAL A 122 1.39 -10.18 -7.32
C VAL A 122 2.53 -9.27 -7.77
N THR A 123 2.49 -7.99 -7.40
CA THR A 123 3.54 -7.02 -7.73
C THR A 123 4.86 -7.39 -7.05
N GLY A 124 4.86 -7.80 -5.79
CA GLY A 124 6.07 -8.19 -5.05
C GLY A 124 6.79 -9.36 -5.68
N PHE A 125 6.07 -10.46 -5.97
CA PHE A 125 6.68 -11.61 -6.64
C PHE A 125 7.11 -11.27 -8.07
N ALA A 126 6.30 -10.53 -8.83
CA ALA A 126 6.64 -10.18 -10.21
C ALA A 126 7.86 -9.26 -10.30
N THR A 127 7.95 -8.24 -9.43
CA THR A 127 9.09 -7.33 -9.34
C THR A 127 10.36 -8.09 -8.99
N PHE A 128 10.33 -8.94 -7.97
CA PHE A 128 11.49 -9.75 -7.60
C PHE A 128 11.94 -10.62 -8.78
N LEU A 129 11.06 -11.47 -9.31
CA LEU A 129 11.41 -12.39 -10.39
C LEU A 129 11.89 -11.67 -11.66
N THR A 130 11.27 -10.53 -11.98
CA THR A 130 11.65 -9.73 -13.14
C THR A 130 13.01 -9.09 -12.94
N SER A 131 13.27 -8.49 -11.78
CA SER A 131 14.58 -7.93 -11.46
C SER A 131 15.67 -8.99 -11.58
N GLN A 132 15.49 -10.14 -10.91
CA GLN A 132 16.47 -11.24 -10.92
C GLN A 132 16.74 -11.81 -12.32
N ALA A 133 15.78 -11.76 -13.24
CA ALA A 133 15.98 -12.20 -14.63
C ALA A 133 17.02 -11.36 -15.40
N PHE A 134 17.26 -10.10 -15.01
CA PHE A 134 18.26 -9.24 -15.65
C PHE A 134 19.65 -9.33 -15.02
N LEU A 135 19.74 -9.80 -13.77
CA LEU A 135 20.98 -9.79 -12.98
C LEU A 135 21.99 -10.88 -13.40
N GLY A 136 21.56 -11.96 -14.06
CA GLY A 136 22.49 -12.99 -14.55
C GLY A 136 23.21 -13.73 -13.42
N GLU A 137 24.53 -13.64 -13.34
CA GLU A 137 25.34 -14.29 -12.30
C GLU A 137 25.13 -13.70 -10.89
N TYR A 138 24.67 -12.44 -10.82
CA TYR A 138 24.35 -11.75 -9.57
C TYR A 138 22.93 -12.07 -9.06
N ALA A 139 22.17 -12.89 -9.79
CA ALA A 139 20.78 -13.15 -9.46
C ALA A 139 20.65 -14.02 -8.20
N ILE A 140 19.83 -13.57 -7.27
CA ILE A 140 19.43 -14.30 -6.07
C ILE A 140 18.13 -15.06 -6.31
N GLY A 141 18.02 -16.26 -5.72
CA GLY A 141 16.82 -17.09 -5.81
C GLY A 141 15.79 -16.79 -4.71
N LEU A 142 14.58 -17.35 -4.83
CA LEU A 142 13.58 -17.30 -3.76
C LEU A 142 14.04 -18.04 -2.47
N ASN A 143 15.05 -18.92 -2.58
CA ASN A 143 15.69 -19.56 -1.43
C ASN A 143 16.68 -18.63 -0.69
N HIS A 144 16.96 -17.45 -1.24
CA HIS A 144 17.80 -16.45 -0.57
C HIS A 144 17.13 -15.98 0.72
N ALA A 145 17.94 -15.74 1.74
CA ALA A 145 17.44 -15.31 3.04
C ALA A 145 16.64 -14.00 2.87
N GLY A 146 15.40 -13.99 3.34
CA GLY A 146 14.54 -12.81 3.26
C GLY A 146 13.83 -12.57 1.93
N ALA A 147 14.12 -13.31 0.85
CA ALA A 147 13.47 -13.08 -0.46
C ALA A 147 11.94 -13.24 -0.41
N VAL A 148 11.46 -14.36 0.14
CA VAL A 148 10.00 -14.59 0.33
C VAL A 148 9.41 -13.59 1.32
N ARG A 149 10.15 -13.23 2.37
CA ARG A 149 9.74 -12.20 3.34
C ARG A 149 9.53 -10.86 2.66
N ALA A 150 10.46 -10.43 1.81
CA ALA A 150 10.37 -9.16 1.09
C ALA A 150 9.24 -9.16 0.07
N CYS A 151 9.03 -10.27 -0.67
CA CYS A 151 7.90 -10.40 -1.60
C CYS A 151 6.55 -10.27 -0.88
N VAL A 152 6.35 -11.03 0.20
CA VAL A 152 5.10 -11.03 0.97
C VAL A 152 4.93 -9.74 1.75
N GLY A 153 5.99 -9.30 2.43
CA GLY A 153 6.03 -8.10 3.24
C GLY A 153 5.85 -6.82 2.43
N GLY A 154 6.45 -6.74 1.24
CA GLY A 154 6.23 -5.66 0.29
C GLY A 154 4.77 -5.58 -0.16
N GLY A 155 4.15 -6.73 -0.45
CA GLY A 155 2.72 -6.78 -0.76
C GLY A 155 1.83 -6.30 0.39
N VAL A 156 2.15 -6.71 1.62
CA VAL A 156 1.48 -6.22 2.84
C VAL A 156 1.68 -4.71 3.02
N TYR A 157 2.90 -4.21 2.81
CA TYR A 157 3.22 -2.78 2.88
C TYR A 157 2.37 -1.94 1.91
N LEU A 158 2.27 -2.35 0.64
CA LEU A 158 1.42 -1.65 -0.34
C LEU A 158 -0.05 -1.65 0.08
N ALA A 159 -0.54 -2.75 0.66
CA ALA A 159 -1.91 -2.82 1.19
C ALA A 159 -2.12 -1.87 2.37
N LEU A 160 -1.15 -1.79 3.30
CA LEU A 160 -1.19 -0.89 4.44
C LEU A 160 -1.18 0.59 4.00
N MET A 161 -0.37 0.94 3.01
CA MET A 161 -0.33 2.30 2.46
C MET A 161 -1.62 2.67 1.74
N ALA A 162 -2.23 1.75 0.98
CA ALA A 162 -3.55 1.95 0.39
C ALA A 162 -4.63 2.17 1.46
N LEU A 163 -4.65 1.35 2.51
CA LEU A 163 -5.60 1.49 3.62
C LEU A 163 -5.38 2.77 4.42
N LEU A 164 -4.14 3.17 4.64
CA LEU A 164 -3.79 4.44 5.30
C LEU A 164 -4.35 5.62 4.52
N ALA A 165 -4.14 5.62 3.20
CA ALA A 165 -4.67 6.66 2.31
C ALA A 165 -6.20 6.66 2.28
N ALA A 166 -6.84 5.49 2.23
CA ALA A 166 -8.30 5.36 2.29
C ALA A 166 -8.87 5.88 3.63
N GLY A 167 -8.25 5.54 4.75
CA GLY A 167 -8.63 6.03 6.07
C GLY A 167 -8.47 7.53 6.20
N LEU A 168 -7.36 8.10 5.71
CA LEU A 168 -7.12 9.54 5.72
C LEU A 168 -8.13 10.27 4.83
N THR A 169 -8.51 9.67 3.71
CA THR A 169 -9.57 10.18 2.82
C THR A 169 -10.91 10.21 3.53
N ALA A 170 -11.19 9.22 4.39
CA ALA A 170 -12.39 9.22 5.20
C ALA A 170 -12.42 10.37 6.24
N VAL A 171 -11.25 10.69 6.82
CA VAL A 171 -11.09 11.80 7.76
C VAL A 171 -11.23 13.16 7.07
N LEU A 172 -10.57 13.34 5.93
CA LEU A 172 -10.51 14.62 5.21
C LEU A 172 -11.69 14.86 4.27
N ARG A 173 -12.43 13.80 3.91
CA ARG A 173 -13.53 13.83 2.91
C ARG A 173 -13.10 14.40 1.54
N SER A 174 -11.81 14.38 1.23
CA SER A 174 -11.27 14.90 -0.03
C SER A 174 -10.10 14.04 -0.48
N GLY A 175 -10.24 13.41 -1.66
CA GLY A 175 -9.16 12.63 -2.24
C GLY A 175 -8.00 13.51 -2.69
N VAL A 176 -8.30 14.69 -3.26
CA VAL A 176 -7.27 15.65 -3.70
C VAL A 176 -6.39 16.07 -2.51
N ALA A 177 -6.99 16.41 -1.36
CA ALA A 177 -6.24 16.78 -0.17
C ALA A 177 -5.28 15.68 0.30
N VAL A 178 -5.74 14.42 0.29
CA VAL A 178 -4.90 13.28 0.68
C VAL A 178 -3.73 13.08 -0.28
N LEU A 179 -3.97 13.10 -1.59
CA LEU A 179 -2.89 12.94 -2.58
C LEU A 179 -1.88 14.09 -2.50
N SER A 180 -2.35 15.32 -2.32
CA SER A 180 -1.50 16.50 -2.16
C SER A 180 -0.64 16.47 -0.89
N ILE A 181 -1.06 15.74 0.14
CA ILE A 181 -0.30 15.61 1.40
C ILE A 181 0.63 14.39 1.34
N LEU A 182 0.08 13.21 1.05
CA LEU A 182 0.84 11.96 1.18
C LEU A 182 1.94 11.83 0.14
N ILE A 183 1.68 12.19 -1.13
CA ILE A 183 2.68 11.98 -2.19
C ILE A 183 3.93 12.85 -1.97
N PRO A 184 3.83 14.18 -1.75
CA PRO A 184 5.02 14.98 -1.46
C PRO A 184 5.68 14.55 -0.15
N PHE A 185 4.89 14.18 0.87
CA PHE A 185 5.43 13.75 2.15
C PHE A 185 6.29 12.49 2.02
N THR A 186 5.80 11.44 1.33
CA THR A 186 6.57 10.19 1.15
C THR A 186 7.81 10.42 0.30
N LEU A 187 7.71 11.22 -0.77
CA LEU A 187 8.87 11.54 -1.61
C LEU A 187 9.93 12.34 -0.86
N ILE A 188 9.55 13.42 -0.16
CA ILE A 188 10.50 14.27 0.55
C ILE A 188 11.18 13.48 1.68
N VAL A 189 10.41 12.74 2.47
CA VAL A 189 10.98 11.91 3.56
C VAL A 189 11.90 10.85 2.99
N SER A 190 11.53 10.23 1.87
CA SER A 190 12.36 9.19 1.25
C SER A 190 13.67 9.71 0.70
N PHE A 191 13.67 10.85 0.02
CA PHE A 191 14.88 11.45 -0.58
C PHE A 191 15.75 12.26 0.40
N VAL A 192 15.17 12.96 1.38
CA VAL A 192 15.91 13.88 2.26
C VAL A 192 16.44 13.17 3.51
N VAL A 193 15.72 12.16 4.02
CA VAL A 193 16.05 11.49 5.29
C VAL A 193 16.79 10.17 5.08
N GLY A 194 17.07 9.77 3.84
CA GLY A 194 17.79 8.53 3.50
C GLY A 194 19.12 8.35 4.25
N ASP A 195 19.81 9.44 4.59
CA ASP A 195 21.12 9.41 5.26
C ASP A 195 21.09 9.60 6.78
N VAL A 196 19.95 9.89 7.40
CA VAL A 196 19.87 10.28 8.83
C VAL A 196 18.84 9.45 9.60
N ALA A 197 18.81 8.15 9.32
CA ALA A 197 17.81 7.20 9.84
C ALA A 197 17.80 7.00 11.37
N ASP A 198 18.68 7.66 12.12
CA ASP A 198 18.70 7.64 13.58
C ASP A 198 17.74 8.69 14.16
N GLY A 199 16.43 8.43 14.08
CA GLY A 199 15.43 9.30 14.72
C GLY A 199 13.97 8.97 14.45
N ALA A 200 13.10 9.92 14.78
CA ALA A 200 11.63 9.77 14.66
C ALA A 200 11.15 9.49 13.23
N ALA A 201 11.93 9.89 12.22
CA ALA A 201 11.60 9.64 10.81
C ALA A 201 11.60 8.14 10.45
N GLY A 202 12.40 7.31 11.13
CA GLY A 202 12.40 5.86 10.95
C GLY A 202 11.08 5.19 11.36
N TYR A 203 10.27 5.85 12.18
CA TYR A 203 8.96 5.37 12.64
C TYR A 203 7.79 5.89 11.79
N LEU A 204 8.06 6.63 10.72
CA LEU A 204 7.04 7.03 9.76
C LEU A 204 6.58 5.81 8.95
N PRO A 205 5.29 5.74 8.57
CA PRO A 205 4.70 4.52 7.98
C PRO A 205 5.39 4.09 6.68
N ASP A 206 5.88 5.03 5.89
CA ASP A 206 6.63 4.76 4.66
C ASP A 206 7.97 4.06 4.97
N LYS A 207 8.84 4.73 5.75
CA LYS A 207 10.16 4.23 6.13
C LYS A 207 10.11 2.95 6.96
N ALA A 208 9.26 2.91 7.97
CA ALA A 208 9.09 1.74 8.83
C ALA A 208 8.59 0.54 8.01
N GLY A 209 7.61 0.73 7.14
CA GLY A 209 7.04 -0.34 6.32
C GLY A 209 8.05 -0.96 5.34
N GLN A 210 8.93 -0.14 4.76
CA GLN A 210 9.95 -0.59 3.80
C GLN A 210 11.11 -1.38 4.44
N GLN A 211 11.24 -1.41 5.77
CA GLN A 211 12.24 -2.23 6.46
C GLN A 211 12.11 -3.72 6.14
N VAL A 212 10.93 -4.18 5.70
CA VAL A 212 10.73 -5.57 5.30
C VAL A 212 11.41 -5.96 3.99
N LEU A 213 11.76 -4.96 3.16
CA LEU A 213 12.40 -5.12 1.86
C LEU A 213 13.92 -5.22 1.95
N HIS A 214 14.52 -4.73 3.04
CA HIS A 214 15.96 -4.81 3.27
C HIS A 214 16.35 -6.26 3.58
N GLU A 215 17.57 -6.64 3.22
CA GLU A 215 18.15 -7.95 3.53
C GLU A 215 18.47 -8.01 5.02
N THR A 216 19.18 -7.00 5.49
CA THR A 216 19.58 -6.81 6.88
C THR A 216 18.76 -5.73 7.57
N THR A 217 18.76 -5.72 8.90
CA THR A 217 18.03 -4.69 9.65
C THR A 217 18.81 -3.39 9.58
N THR A 218 18.28 -2.38 8.90
CA THR A 218 18.87 -1.05 8.83
C THR A 218 18.30 -0.20 9.97
N GLY A 219 19.07 -0.06 11.06
CA GLY A 219 18.68 0.73 12.24
C GLY A 219 17.97 -0.06 13.34
N SER A 220 17.01 0.58 14.04
CA SER A 220 16.40 0.04 15.27
C SER A 220 15.18 -0.88 15.05
N LEU A 221 14.60 -0.87 13.84
CA LEU A 221 13.38 -1.61 13.52
C LEU A 221 13.67 -2.79 12.60
N GLY A 222 13.47 -4.01 13.11
CA GLY A 222 13.52 -5.20 12.26
C GLY A 222 12.36 -5.26 11.24
N PRO A 223 12.45 -6.13 10.21
CA PRO A 223 11.49 -6.25 9.11
C PRO A 223 10.00 -6.28 9.54
N TRP A 224 9.68 -7.14 10.51
CA TRP A 224 8.31 -7.31 10.99
C TRP A 224 7.88 -6.20 11.95
N ALA A 225 8.83 -5.65 12.73
CA ALA A 225 8.56 -4.55 13.63
C ALA A 225 8.24 -3.27 12.84
N GLY A 226 8.96 -3.01 11.76
CA GLY A 226 8.68 -1.92 10.83
C GLY A 226 7.29 -2.01 10.20
N LEU A 227 6.91 -3.19 9.72
CA LEU A 227 5.54 -3.43 9.26
C LEU A 227 4.49 -3.26 10.36
N ALA A 228 4.78 -3.65 11.60
CA ALA A 228 3.87 -3.46 12.73
C ALA A 228 3.67 -1.98 13.05
N VAL A 229 4.72 -1.16 12.97
CA VAL A 229 4.63 0.31 13.10
C VAL A 229 3.76 0.90 12.00
N CYS A 230 3.98 0.50 10.74
CA CYS A 230 3.13 0.92 9.61
C CYS A 230 1.67 0.52 9.84
N ALA A 231 1.43 -0.71 10.29
CA ALA A 231 0.09 -1.21 10.60
C ALA A 231 -0.57 -0.44 11.76
N ALA A 232 0.20 -0.03 12.77
CA ALA A 232 -0.30 0.79 13.88
C ALA A 232 -0.75 2.18 13.39
N TRP A 233 0.02 2.82 12.51
CA TRP A 233 -0.38 4.06 11.85
C TRP A 233 -1.65 3.89 11.02
N THR A 234 -1.69 2.85 10.19
CA THR A 234 -2.88 2.52 9.38
C THR A 234 -4.10 2.30 10.28
N ALA A 235 -3.96 1.54 11.36
CA ALA A 235 -5.04 1.29 12.32
C ALA A 235 -5.53 2.58 12.98
N ALA A 236 -4.62 3.45 13.43
CA ALA A 236 -4.96 4.74 14.02
C ALA A 236 -5.77 5.63 13.06
N VAL A 237 -5.33 5.69 11.79
CA VAL A 237 -6.01 6.47 10.74
C VAL A 237 -7.36 5.86 10.37
N LEU A 238 -7.47 4.53 10.29
CA LEU A 238 -8.74 3.84 10.04
C LEU A 238 -9.74 4.06 11.18
N LEU A 239 -9.29 4.05 12.44
CA LEU A 239 -10.13 4.36 13.60
C LEU A 239 -10.59 5.82 13.58
N ALA A 240 -9.70 6.76 13.24
CA ALA A 240 -10.05 8.16 13.07
C ALA A 240 -11.06 8.36 11.92
N GLY A 241 -10.88 7.65 10.80
CA GLY A 241 -11.79 7.63 9.66
C GLY A 241 -13.17 7.09 10.02
N TRP A 242 -13.23 5.95 10.71
CA TRP A 242 -14.46 5.37 11.23
C TRP A 242 -15.20 6.34 12.16
N TRP A 243 -14.46 6.97 13.08
CA TRP A 243 -15.02 7.94 14.00
C TRP A 243 -15.56 9.19 13.29
N ALA A 244 -14.85 9.70 12.29
CA ALA A 244 -15.29 10.82 11.46
C ALA A 244 -16.57 10.48 10.68
N VAL A 245 -16.66 9.29 10.08
CA VAL A 245 -17.86 8.81 9.37
C VAL A 245 -19.05 8.63 10.31
N ARG A 246 -18.79 8.22 11.56
CA ARG A 246 -19.85 8.02 12.57
C ARG A 246 -20.39 9.33 13.13
N ARG A 247 -19.53 10.30 13.41
CA ARG A 247 -19.91 11.56 14.09
C ARG A 247 -20.37 12.67 13.16
N ARG A 248 -19.80 12.75 11.96
CA ARG A 248 -20.16 13.82 11.02
C ARG A 248 -21.38 13.38 10.23
N ASP A 249 -22.43 14.19 10.25
CA ASP A 249 -23.60 13.96 9.41
C ASP A 249 -23.21 13.97 7.92
N ALA A 250 -23.99 13.22 7.14
CA ALA A 250 -23.84 13.05 5.70
C ALA A 250 -24.73 14.06 4.96
#